data_AF-A0A8D0F7L7-F1
#
_entry.id   AF-A0A8D0F7L7-F1
#
_cell.length_a   1.000
_cell.length_b   1.000
_cell.length_c   1.000
_cell.angle_alpha   90.00
_cell.angle_beta   90.00
_cell.angle_gamma   90.00
#
_symmetry.space_group_name_H-M   'P 1'
#
loop_
_entity.id
_entity.type
_entity.pdbx_description
1 polymer ?
#
loop_
_entity_poly.entity_id
_entity_poly.type
_entity_poly.pdbx_seq_one_letter_code
_entity_poly.pdbx_strand_id
1 'polypeptide(L)'
;MLVQHPLHPQPLSDALGLSLPPWDDDVCALLILGAMFGFASYYGDHMVLQKEPAGAVVWGYGEPGAAVTVVLSGAGGLVVMKKTAQVKGPSGTWTTVLDPMDQGGPYALTAGQGSENVTLRDVYFGDVWLCSGQSNMAMTVLQIANASQELAAAARYPYVRIFAAAPARSNVELDDLERIDLPWSIPTAENLGHGNFTYFSAVCWLLGRYLYEALRYPLGLVEAAWGGTPIEAWSSPRALRACGISLQQQLSGPQTPSVLWNAMIHPLLNMTLRGVAWYQGEANTFLHTDQYNCTFPALIADWRQAFHAGSVGQTELLLPFGFVQLSTYRQQGPADSFARLRWHQTADLGVVPNARMPGTFMAVAMDLGDERSPYGSVHPRDKQNVAHRLQLGARAVAYGEKNVIFQGPYPTRAVLEVTRGLLNITYSQELVWRRRDMRAFEVCCSSPPSPCGWLPAPVVAVESRRVTLALAGCGGLVLALRYAWAEWPCDYQSCVLYNSWGLPAPPFLLDALDAGETPGRSQPAGGREMLLLPGSWFSRGI
;
A
#
# COMPACT_ATOMS: atom_id res chain seq x y z
N MET A 1 -34.05 -11.03 39.01
CA MET A 1 -35.13 -12.03 39.15
C MET A 1 -35.71 -12.28 37.78
N LEU A 2 -35.87 -13.56 37.44
CA LEU A 2 -36.55 -14.08 36.24
C LEU A 2 -37.96 -13.47 36.11
N VAL A 3 -38.59 -13.40 34.92
CA VAL A 3 -39.30 -14.49 34.20
C VAL A 3 -39.68 -13.92 32.80
N GLN A 4 -39.26 -14.54 31.68
CA GLN A 4 -40.06 -15.31 30.67
C GLN A 4 -41.44 -14.73 30.29
N HIS A 5 -42.02 -14.81 29.09
CA HIS A 5 -41.67 -15.07 27.68
C HIS A 5 -42.97 -14.74 26.85
N PRO A 6 -43.15 -15.06 25.55
CA PRO A 6 -43.65 -14.14 24.52
C PRO A 6 -45.11 -14.38 24.07
N LEU A 7 -45.64 -13.50 23.22
CA LEU A 7 -46.79 -13.80 22.36
C LEU A 7 -46.51 -13.35 20.91
N HIS A 8 -46.57 -14.32 20.00
CA HIS A 8 -46.72 -14.14 18.56
C HIS A 8 -48.05 -13.47 18.22
N PRO A 9 -48.17 -12.91 17.00
CA PRO A 9 -49.24 -13.42 16.14
C PRO A 9 -48.80 -13.67 14.69
N GLN A 10 -49.44 -14.69 14.11
CA GLN A 10 -49.46 -15.05 12.68
C GLN A 10 -50.70 -14.41 11.98
N PRO A 11 -50.82 -14.50 10.64
CA PRO A 11 -51.31 -13.42 9.78
C PRO A 11 -52.82 -13.51 9.46
N LEU A 12 -53.37 -12.40 8.95
CA LEU A 12 -54.68 -12.35 8.31
C LEU A 12 -54.49 -11.94 6.84
N SER A 13 -54.90 -12.83 5.95
CA SER A 13 -54.97 -12.65 4.51
C SER A 13 -56.30 -12.03 4.07
N ASP A 14 -56.22 -11.38 2.92
CA ASP A 14 -57.25 -11.15 1.90
C ASP A 14 -58.43 -10.23 2.21
N ALA A 15 -58.39 -9.03 1.62
CA ALA A 15 -59.44 -8.55 0.72
C ALA A 15 -59.03 -7.22 0.09
N LEU A 16 -58.69 -7.23 -1.20
CA LEU A 16 -59.03 -6.22 -2.22
C LEU A 16 -58.38 -6.68 -3.53
N GLY A 17 -59.17 -7.34 -4.37
CA GLY A 17 -58.77 -7.81 -5.69
C GLY A 17 -58.47 -6.64 -6.62
N LEU A 18 -57.17 -6.37 -6.81
CA LEU A 18 -56.65 -5.57 -7.91
C LEU A 18 -55.57 -6.38 -8.62
N SER A 19 -55.87 -6.80 -9.84
CA SER A 19 -54.93 -7.39 -10.77
C SER A 19 -53.86 -6.35 -11.14
N LEU A 20 -52.59 -6.63 -10.80
CA LEU A 20 -51.46 -5.86 -11.30
C LEU A 20 -51.24 -6.16 -12.79
N PRO A 21 -50.97 -5.16 -13.65
CA PRO A 21 -50.63 -5.39 -15.05
C PRO A 21 -49.25 -6.04 -15.18
N PRO A 22 -48.96 -6.73 -16.30
CA PRO A 22 -47.67 -7.34 -16.54
C PRO A 22 -46.58 -6.27 -16.71
N TRP A 23 -45.36 -6.67 -16.38
CA TRP A 23 -44.16 -5.85 -16.42
C TRP A 23 -43.87 -5.44 -17.85
N ASP A 24 -44.14 -4.17 -18.18
CA ASP A 24 -43.56 -3.53 -19.37
C ASP A 24 -42.15 -3.03 -19.00
N ASP A 25 -41.18 -3.61 -19.69
CA ASP A 25 -39.82 -3.10 -19.84
C ASP A 25 -39.87 -1.76 -20.59
N ASP A 26 -40.06 -0.64 -19.89
CA ASP A 26 -39.68 0.66 -20.47
C ASP A 26 -39.45 1.76 -19.40
N VAL A 27 -38.20 2.25 -19.44
CA VAL A 27 -37.78 3.61 -19.09
C VAL A 27 -37.94 4.04 -17.62
N CYS A 28 -37.00 3.60 -16.78
CA CYS A 28 -36.50 4.46 -15.70
C CYS A 28 -35.33 5.29 -16.23
N ALA A 29 -35.62 6.20 -17.16
CA ALA A 29 -34.74 7.34 -17.41
C ALA A 29 -34.86 8.25 -16.19
N LEU A 30 -33.99 8.05 -15.19
CA LEU A 30 -33.66 9.14 -14.30
C LEU A 30 -33.17 10.28 -15.21
N LEU A 31 -33.96 11.35 -15.30
CA LEU A 31 -33.49 12.64 -15.76
C LEU A 31 -32.31 13.01 -14.85
N ILE A 32 -31.11 12.68 -15.31
CA ILE A 32 -29.88 13.28 -14.82
C ILE A 32 -30.07 14.77 -15.11
N LEU A 33 -30.32 15.56 -14.07
CA LEU A 33 -30.04 17.00 -14.11
C LEU A 33 -28.63 17.11 -14.69
N GLY A 34 -28.51 17.59 -15.93
CA GLY A 34 -27.27 17.57 -16.68
C GLY A 34 -26.13 18.08 -15.80
N ALA A 35 -25.14 17.23 -15.56
CA ALA A 35 -23.96 17.64 -14.83
C ALA A 35 -23.40 18.89 -15.52
N MET A 36 -23.22 19.97 -14.76
CA MET A 36 -22.64 21.20 -15.29
C MET A 36 -21.35 20.89 -16.03
N PHE A 37 -21.17 21.48 -17.23
CA PHE A 37 -19.96 21.30 -18.02
C PHE A 37 -18.72 21.61 -17.19
N GLY A 38 -17.77 20.66 -17.14
CA GLY A 38 -16.60 20.79 -16.28
C GLY A 38 -15.66 19.61 -16.35
N PHE A 39 -14.50 19.75 -15.73
CA PHE A 39 -13.61 18.62 -15.44
C PHE A 39 -14.20 17.78 -14.30
N ALA A 40 -13.76 16.53 -14.19
CA ALA A 40 -14.06 15.72 -13.00
C ALA A 40 -13.52 16.39 -11.72
N SER A 41 -14.10 16.04 -10.59
CA SER A 41 -13.96 16.76 -9.32
C SER A 41 -12.50 16.97 -8.88
N TYR A 42 -11.63 15.97 -9.07
CA TYR A 42 -10.25 16.02 -8.61
C TYR A 42 -9.29 16.80 -9.50
N TYR A 43 -9.75 17.39 -10.61
CA TYR A 43 -8.94 18.33 -11.38
C TYR A 43 -9.09 19.75 -10.80
N GLY A 44 -7.97 20.46 -10.64
CA GLY A 44 -7.97 21.78 -10.04
C GLY A 44 -6.74 22.60 -10.40
N ASP A 45 -6.75 23.88 -10.01
CA ASP A 45 -5.57 24.74 -10.09
C ASP A 45 -4.41 24.15 -9.26
N HIS A 46 -3.17 24.48 -9.61
CA HIS A 46 -1.94 23.99 -8.94
C HIS A 46 -1.66 22.50 -9.08
N MET A 47 -2.43 21.75 -9.86
CA MET A 47 -2.26 20.30 -9.98
C MET A 47 -1.00 19.88 -10.73
N VAL A 48 -0.64 18.61 -10.60
CA VAL A 48 0.36 17.94 -11.44
C VAL A 48 -0.32 16.84 -12.25
N LEU A 49 -0.09 16.85 -13.55
CA LEU A 49 -0.44 15.79 -14.48
C LEU A 49 0.79 14.91 -14.75
N GLN A 50 0.57 13.63 -15.05
CA GLN A 50 1.65 12.70 -15.34
C GLN A 50 2.43 13.12 -16.59
N LYS A 51 3.75 13.24 -16.46
CA LYS A 51 4.69 13.50 -17.55
C LYS A 51 4.98 12.26 -18.38
N GLU A 52 5.69 12.46 -19.48
CA GLU A 52 6.22 11.44 -20.38
C GLU A 52 7.02 10.32 -19.64
N PRO A 53 7.07 9.09 -20.21
CA PRO A 53 6.63 8.69 -21.56
C PRO A 53 5.11 8.51 -21.73
N ALA A 54 4.35 8.50 -20.63
CA ALA A 54 2.90 8.41 -20.67
C ALA A 54 2.24 9.75 -21.01
N GLY A 55 1.01 9.70 -21.52
CA GLY A 55 0.11 10.83 -21.62
C GLY A 55 -0.77 10.97 -20.37
N ALA A 56 -1.05 12.20 -19.96
CA ALA A 56 -2.03 12.45 -18.91
C ALA A 56 -3.45 12.30 -19.48
N VAL A 57 -4.27 11.45 -18.85
CA VAL A 57 -5.69 11.39 -19.16
C VAL A 57 -6.41 12.54 -18.48
N VAL A 58 -7.31 13.20 -19.20
CA VAL A 58 -8.18 14.24 -18.67
C VAL A 58 -9.61 13.96 -19.10
N TRP A 59 -10.56 14.18 -18.19
CA TRP A 59 -11.96 13.86 -18.42
C TRP A 59 -12.88 14.75 -17.56
N GLY A 60 -14.16 14.71 -17.88
CA GLY A 60 -15.18 15.43 -17.12
C GLY A 60 -16.57 15.24 -17.71
N TYR A 61 -17.45 16.20 -17.43
CA TYR A 61 -18.86 16.18 -17.79
C TYR A 61 -19.20 17.24 -18.84
N GLY A 62 -20.26 17.00 -19.60
CA GLY A 62 -20.83 17.97 -20.53
C GLY A 62 -22.12 17.46 -21.17
N GLU A 63 -22.66 18.26 -22.09
CA GLU A 63 -23.89 17.90 -22.81
C GLU A 63 -23.71 16.66 -23.72
N PRO A 64 -24.56 15.62 -23.58
CA PRO A 64 -24.55 14.43 -24.44
C PRO A 64 -24.46 14.72 -25.94
N GLY A 65 -23.50 14.09 -26.63
CA GLY A 65 -23.30 14.23 -28.08
C GLY A 65 -22.59 15.51 -28.53
N ALA A 66 -22.28 16.44 -27.62
CA ALA A 66 -21.50 17.61 -27.95
C ALA A 66 -19.99 17.30 -28.00
N ALA A 67 -19.25 18.14 -28.71
CA ALA A 67 -17.78 18.08 -28.79
C ALA A 67 -17.15 18.99 -27.73
N VAL A 68 -16.17 18.45 -27.00
CA VAL A 68 -15.34 19.19 -26.03
C VAL A 68 -13.97 19.39 -26.63
N THR A 69 -13.53 20.65 -26.68
CA THR A 69 -12.17 21.00 -27.10
C THR A 69 -11.31 21.24 -25.87
N VAL A 70 -10.22 20.49 -25.73
CA VAL A 70 -9.23 20.65 -24.66
C VAL A 70 -7.99 21.32 -25.22
N VAL A 71 -7.60 22.45 -24.64
CA VAL A 71 -6.46 23.28 -25.06
C VAL A 71 -5.48 23.39 -23.91
N LEU A 72 -4.23 23.03 -24.14
CA LEU A 72 -3.13 23.33 -23.23
C LEU A 72 -2.37 24.54 -23.76
N SER A 73 -2.23 25.57 -22.93
CA SER A 73 -1.54 26.80 -23.26
C SER A 73 -0.35 27.02 -22.33
N GLY A 74 0.79 27.42 -22.90
CA GLY A 74 2.00 27.80 -22.18
C GLY A 74 2.06 29.29 -21.87
N ALA A 75 3.28 29.78 -21.58
CA ALA A 75 3.54 31.18 -21.31
C ALA A 75 3.03 32.09 -22.45
N GLY A 76 2.42 33.21 -22.09
CA GLY A 76 1.86 34.17 -23.06
C GLY A 76 0.61 33.69 -23.81
N GLY A 77 0.01 32.57 -23.41
CA GLY A 77 -1.19 32.02 -24.06
C GLY A 77 -0.90 31.25 -25.34
N LEU A 78 0.36 30.88 -25.60
CA LEU A 78 0.73 30.06 -26.75
C LEU A 78 0.10 28.67 -26.60
N VAL A 79 -0.72 28.28 -27.57
CA VAL A 79 -1.32 26.94 -27.62
C VAL A 79 -0.22 25.90 -27.90
N VAL A 80 0.02 25.03 -26.93
CA VAL A 80 1.00 23.94 -27.01
C VAL A 80 0.36 22.71 -27.64
N MET A 81 -0.89 22.42 -27.28
CA MET A 81 -1.64 21.31 -27.84
C MET A 81 -3.15 21.55 -27.79
N LYS A 82 -3.86 20.86 -28.69
CA LYS A 82 -5.32 20.88 -28.80
C LYS A 82 -5.83 19.47 -29.06
N LYS A 83 -6.80 19.02 -28.26
CA LYS A 83 -7.50 17.74 -28.41
C LYS A 83 -9.00 17.99 -28.51
N THR A 84 -9.72 17.03 -29.08
CA THR A 84 -11.19 17.04 -29.14
C THR A 84 -11.71 15.70 -28.68
N ALA A 85 -12.70 15.72 -27.80
CA ALA A 85 -13.41 14.55 -27.30
C ALA A 85 -14.91 14.71 -27.58
N GLN A 86 -15.60 13.58 -27.72
CA GLN A 86 -17.06 13.57 -27.78
C GLN A 86 -17.62 13.22 -26.40
N VAL A 87 -18.68 13.91 -25.99
CA VAL A 87 -19.41 13.54 -24.79
C VAL A 87 -20.25 12.29 -25.07
N LYS A 88 -20.02 11.24 -24.27
CA LYS A 88 -20.74 9.97 -24.37
C LYS A 88 -22.18 10.13 -23.90
N GLY A 89 -23.13 9.68 -24.71
CA GLY A 89 -24.57 9.86 -24.46
C GLY A 89 -25.07 9.36 -23.10
N PRO A 90 -24.85 8.08 -22.73
CA PRO A 90 -25.42 7.52 -21.50
C PRO A 90 -24.82 8.05 -20.19
N SER A 91 -23.56 8.48 -20.19
CA SER A 91 -22.85 8.92 -18.98
C SER A 91 -22.65 10.42 -18.88
N GLY A 92 -22.86 11.18 -19.97
CA GLY A 92 -22.57 12.62 -20.00
C GLY A 92 -21.09 12.95 -19.82
N THR A 93 -20.19 11.99 -20.05
CA THR A 93 -18.75 12.17 -19.82
C THR A 93 -17.96 12.30 -21.11
N TRP A 94 -16.90 13.10 -21.08
CA TRP A 94 -15.89 13.19 -22.13
C TRP A 94 -14.53 12.80 -21.56
N THR A 95 -13.64 12.24 -22.39
CA THR A 95 -12.29 11.84 -21.99
C THR A 95 -11.34 12.03 -23.17
N THR A 96 -10.13 12.52 -22.90
CA THR A 96 -9.05 12.54 -23.88
C THR A 96 -7.71 12.27 -23.21
N VAL A 97 -6.80 11.64 -23.96
CA VAL A 97 -5.40 11.51 -23.57
C VAL A 97 -4.65 12.71 -24.12
N LEU A 98 -3.93 13.42 -23.25
CA LEU A 98 -3.01 14.46 -23.68
C LEU A 98 -1.76 13.82 -24.30
N ASP A 99 -1.11 14.52 -25.24
CA ASP A 99 0.17 14.05 -25.77
C ASP A 99 1.19 13.97 -24.63
N PRO A 100 2.12 13.00 -24.62
CA PRO A 100 3.18 12.96 -23.62
C PRO A 100 3.94 14.29 -23.58
N MET A 101 4.09 14.83 -22.38
CA MET A 101 4.74 16.12 -22.13
C MET A 101 5.97 15.92 -21.26
N ASP A 102 7.05 16.63 -21.60
CA ASP A 102 8.21 16.73 -20.72
C ASP A 102 7.82 17.42 -19.39
N GLN A 103 8.61 17.16 -18.36
CA GLN A 103 8.42 17.75 -17.04
C GLN A 103 8.48 19.29 -17.09
N GLY A 104 7.63 19.95 -16.32
CA GLY A 104 7.64 21.41 -16.20
C GLY A 104 6.27 22.05 -16.30
N GLY A 105 6.27 23.35 -16.62
CA GLY A 105 5.11 24.23 -16.50
C GLY A 105 5.53 25.61 -15.98
N PRO A 106 4.58 26.46 -15.57
CA PRO A 106 3.14 26.18 -15.50
C PRO A 106 2.45 26.28 -16.86
N TYR A 107 1.38 25.52 -17.02
CA TYR A 107 0.46 25.58 -18.14
C TYR A 107 -0.95 25.99 -17.66
N ALA A 108 -1.78 26.41 -18.61
CA ALA A 108 -3.22 26.53 -18.44
C ALA A 108 -3.91 25.45 -19.28
N LEU A 109 -4.83 24.70 -18.68
CA LEU A 109 -5.63 23.67 -19.34
C LEU A 109 -7.09 24.13 -19.42
N THR A 110 -7.57 24.38 -20.63
CA THR A 110 -8.94 24.85 -20.86
C THR A 110 -9.76 23.76 -21.57
N ALA A 111 -10.90 23.37 -21.00
CA ALA A 111 -11.92 22.61 -21.70
C ALA A 111 -13.05 23.56 -22.13
N GLY A 112 -13.47 23.46 -23.39
CA GLY A 112 -14.56 24.26 -23.95
C GLY A 112 -15.62 23.43 -24.65
N GLN A 113 -16.89 23.78 -24.44
CA GLN A 113 -18.07 23.22 -25.08
C GLN A 113 -19.02 24.37 -25.47
N GLY A 114 -19.23 24.58 -26.77
CA GLY A 114 -20.03 25.72 -27.24
C GLY A 114 -19.46 27.06 -26.77
N SER A 115 -20.23 27.80 -25.96
CA SER A 115 -19.82 29.06 -25.33
C SER A 115 -19.23 28.90 -23.93
N GLU A 116 -19.32 27.71 -23.33
CA GLU A 116 -18.83 27.45 -21.98
C GLU A 116 -17.35 27.06 -22.00
N ASN A 117 -16.57 27.60 -21.08
CA ASN A 117 -15.15 27.30 -20.92
C ASN A 117 -14.81 27.16 -19.44
N VAL A 118 -14.07 26.11 -19.10
CA VAL A 118 -13.50 25.88 -17.76
C VAL A 118 -11.99 25.81 -17.92
N THR A 119 -11.25 26.58 -17.11
CA THR A 119 -9.78 26.67 -17.21
C THR A 119 -9.14 26.39 -15.87
N LEU A 120 -8.24 25.42 -15.86
CA LEU A 120 -7.31 25.12 -14.76
C LEU A 120 -6.00 25.86 -15.00
N ARG A 121 -5.42 26.42 -13.94
CA ARG A 121 -4.20 27.24 -13.97
C ARG A 121 -3.12 26.64 -13.09
N ASP A 122 -1.88 27.04 -13.35
CA ASP A 122 -0.70 26.56 -12.62
C ASP A 122 -0.54 25.03 -12.68
N VAL A 123 -0.87 24.45 -13.85
CA VAL A 123 -0.78 22.99 -14.08
C VAL A 123 0.65 22.64 -14.48
N TYR A 124 1.24 21.66 -13.80
CA TYR A 124 2.57 21.13 -14.13
C TYR A 124 2.47 19.71 -14.69
N PHE A 125 3.47 19.33 -15.48
CA PHE A 125 3.74 17.93 -15.81
C PHE A 125 4.89 17.42 -14.94
N GLY A 126 4.66 16.26 -14.31
CA GLY A 126 5.52 15.67 -13.30
C GLY A 126 5.16 14.21 -13.04
N ASP A 127 5.74 13.55 -12.04
CA ASP A 127 5.27 12.21 -11.66
C ASP A 127 4.18 12.30 -10.58
N VAL A 128 3.10 11.55 -10.78
CA VAL A 128 1.95 11.52 -9.86
C VAL A 128 1.95 10.24 -9.03
N TRP A 129 1.87 10.38 -7.71
CA TRP A 129 1.88 9.28 -6.75
C TRP A 129 0.59 9.24 -5.94
N LEU A 130 -0.02 8.06 -5.88
CA LEU A 130 -1.16 7.78 -5.01
C LEU A 130 -0.68 7.21 -3.67
N CYS A 131 -1.11 7.82 -2.57
CA CYS A 131 -0.79 7.40 -1.21
C CYS A 131 -2.07 6.93 -0.52
N SER A 132 -2.13 5.64 -0.18
CA SER A 132 -3.35 5.02 0.36
C SER A 132 -3.06 4.06 1.51
N GLY A 133 -4.12 3.66 2.20
CA GLY A 133 -4.08 2.76 3.35
C GLY A 133 -4.85 3.33 4.52
N GLN A 134 -4.40 3.01 5.74
CA GLN A 134 -5.13 3.35 6.96
C GLN A 134 -4.45 4.46 7.78
N SER A 135 -4.66 4.45 9.10
CA SER A 135 -4.32 5.54 10.01
C SER A 135 -2.84 5.92 9.96
N ASN A 136 -1.93 4.98 9.78
CA ASN A 136 -0.50 5.28 9.65
C ASN A 136 -0.12 5.96 8.32
N MET A 137 -0.93 5.80 7.26
CA MET A 137 -0.87 6.64 6.05
C MET A 137 -1.52 8.00 6.31
N ALA A 138 -2.70 8.03 6.95
CA ALA A 138 -3.49 9.25 7.20
C ALA A 138 -2.93 10.18 8.29
N MET A 139 -1.91 9.76 9.04
CA MET A 139 -1.24 10.63 10.01
C MET A 139 -0.64 11.84 9.31
N THR A 140 -0.91 13.02 9.86
CA THR A 140 -0.52 14.30 9.27
C THR A 140 0.90 14.69 9.64
N VAL A 141 1.48 15.69 8.96
CA VAL A 141 2.84 16.18 9.26
C VAL A 141 2.95 16.71 10.70
N LEU A 142 1.86 17.18 11.31
CA LEU A 142 1.85 17.56 12.73
C LEU A 142 2.10 16.39 13.69
N GLN A 143 1.80 15.16 13.27
CA GLN A 143 1.78 13.99 14.14
C GLN A 143 3.11 13.23 14.16
N ILE A 144 4.18 13.78 13.59
CA ILE A 144 5.49 13.11 13.45
C ILE A 144 6.56 13.79 14.32
N ALA A 145 7.67 13.08 14.61
CA ALA A 145 8.69 13.55 15.54
C ALA A 145 9.35 14.89 15.15
N ASN A 146 9.57 15.15 13.85
CA ASN A 146 10.18 16.39 13.35
C ASN A 146 9.16 17.37 12.72
N ALA A 147 7.90 17.35 13.16
CA ALA A 147 6.82 18.15 12.59
C ALA A 147 7.20 19.62 12.36
N SER A 148 7.73 20.32 13.38
CA SER A 148 8.03 21.75 13.28
C SER A 148 9.06 22.09 12.19
N GLN A 149 10.06 21.23 11.98
CA GLN A 149 11.08 21.45 10.94
C GLN A 149 10.51 21.21 9.55
N GLU A 150 9.71 20.16 9.38
CA GLU A 150 9.08 19.82 8.11
C GLU A 150 8.07 20.90 7.68
N LEU A 151 7.23 21.37 8.60
CA LEU A 151 6.26 22.44 8.32
C LEU A 151 6.95 23.76 7.96
N ALA A 152 8.04 24.11 8.65
CA ALA A 152 8.83 25.31 8.35
C ALA A 152 9.56 25.21 6.99
N ALA A 153 9.86 23.99 6.53
CA ALA A 153 10.55 23.76 5.26
C ALA A 153 9.59 23.67 4.06
N ALA A 154 8.27 23.56 4.26
CA ALA A 154 7.28 23.32 3.22
C ALA A 154 7.40 24.26 2.00
N ALA A 155 7.58 25.56 2.26
CA ALA A 155 7.70 26.59 1.23
C ALA A 155 8.92 26.44 0.30
N ARG A 156 9.89 25.59 0.66
CA ARG A 156 11.07 25.27 -0.18
C ARG A 156 10.74 24.29 -1.31
N TYR A 157 9.56 23.67 -1.30
CA TYR A 157 9.15 22.65 -2.25
C TYR A 157 7.87 23.03 -3.00
N PRO A 158 7.81 24.21 -3.65
CA PRO A 158 6.58 24.67 -4.30
C PRO A 158 6.12 23.76 -5.45
N TYR A 159 7.02 22.92 -6.00
CA TYR A 159 6.73 22.00 -7.10
C TYR A 159 6.30 20.60 -6.63
N VAL A 160 6.19 20.36 -5.32
CA VAL A 160 5.58 19.14 -4.76
C VAL A 160 4.15 19.48 -4.38
N ARG A 161 3.19 19.17 -5.27
CA ARG A 161 1.78 19.56 -5.12
C ARG A 161 1.01 18.46 -4.40
N ILE A 162 0.09 18.86 -3.53
CA ILE A 162 -0.66 17.95 -2.67
C ILE A 162 -2.17 18.05 -2.93
N PHE A 163 -2.86 16.93 -2.83
CA PHE A 163 -4.30 16.78 -2.97
C PHE A 163 -4.79 15.64 -2.06
N ALA A 164 -5.89 15.84 -1.34
CA ALA A 164 -6.50 14.79 -0.52
C ALA A 164 -7.97 14.56 -0.87
N ALA A 165 -8.30 13.31 -1.20
CA ALA A 165 -9.67 12.86 -1.35
C ALA A 165 -10.32 12.78 0.05
N ALA A 166 -11.59 13.20 0.15
CA ALA A 166 -12.28 13.11 1.42
C ALA A 166 -12.70 11.67 1.74
N PRO A 167 -12.72 11.29 3.02
CA PRO A 167 -13.33 10.04 3.46
C PRO A 167 -14.77 9.90 2.96
N ALA A 168 -15.01 8.89 2.11
CA ALA A 168 -16.31 8.52 1.56
C ALA A 168 -16.46 6.99 1.46
N ARG A 169 -17.71 6.50 1.47
CA ARG A 169 -18.03 5.06 1.35
C ARG A 169 -19.21 4.86 0.42
N SER A 170 -19.13 3.83 -0.43
CA SER A 170 -20.23 3.49 -1.33
C SER A 170 -20.36 1.98 -1.50
N ASN A 171 -21.59 1.48 -1.63
CA ASN A 171 -21.85 0.07 -1.95
C ASN A 171 -21.70 -0.23 -3.46
N VAL A 172 -21.55 0.81 -4.29
CA VAL A 172 -21.33 0.71 -5.74
C VAL A 172 -20.14 1.56 -6.16
N GLU A 173 -19.42 1.13 -7.18
CA GLU A 173 -18.32 1.89 -7.78
C GLU A 173 -18.81 3.28 -8.21
N LEU A 174 -18.18 4.35 -7.72
CA LEU A 174 -18.47 5.73 -8.10
C LEU A 174 -17.55 6.14 -9.26
N ASP A 175 -18.07 6.90 -10.22
CA ASP A 175 -17.29 7.40 -11.35
C ASP A 175 -16.40 8.60 -10.97
N ASP A 176 -16.80 9.39 -9.98
CA ASP A 176 -16.08 10.58 -9.50
C ASP A 176 -16.10 10.65 -7.96
N LEU A 177 -15.20 11.46 -7.38
CA LEU A 177 -15.15 11.65 -5.93
C LEU A 177 -16.39 12.42 -5.47
N GLU A 178 -17.02 11.93 -4.41
CA GLU A 178 -18.16 12.62 -3.78
C GLU A 178 -17.73 13.94 -3.12
N ARG A 179 -16.52 13.97 -2.54
CA ARG A 179 -15.97 15.14 -1.85
C ARG A 179 -14.45 15.16 -1.87
N ILE A 180 -13.90 16.37 -1.88
CA ILE A 180 -12.48 16.67 -1.78
C ILE A 180 -12.22 17.28 -0.41
N ASP A 181 -11.18 16.81 0.29
CA ASP A 181 -10.81 17.33 1.61
C ASP A 181 -9.80 18.48 1.48
N LEU A 182 -8.79 18.27 0.62
CA LEU A 182 -7.81 19.27 0.24
C LEU A 182 -7.73 19.35 -1.30
N PRO A 183 -8.18 20.43 -1.94
CA PRO A 183 -7.95 20.64 -3.37
C PRO A 183 -6.45 20.78 -3.65
N TRP A 184 -6.06 20.57 -4.91
CA TRP A 184 -4.67 20.72 -5.35
C TRP A 184 -4.07 22.04 -4.86
N SER A 185 -2.93 21.93 -4.17
CA SER A 185 -2.36 23.06 -3.43
C SER A 185 -0.83 23.06 -3.47
N ILE A 186 -0.28 24.27 -3.33
CA ILE A 186 1.12 24.49 -2.95
C ILE A 186 1.26 24.10 -1.46
N PRO A 187 2.28 23.34 -1.05
CA PRO A 187 2.43 22.92 0.33
C PRO A 187 2.76 24.12 1.23
N THR A 188 2.02 24.24 2.34
CA THR A 188 2.21 25.22 3.40
C THR A 188 2.22 24.53 4.75
N ALA A 189 2.66 25.24 5.79
CA ALA A 189 2.57 24.70 7.14
C ALA A 189 1.11 24.40 7.56
N GLU A 190 0.15 25.15 7.03
CA GLU A 190 -1.28 25.00 7.36
C GLU A 190 -1.89 23.75 6.72
N ASN A 191 -1.69 23.53 5.41
CA ASN A 191 -2.31 22.39 4.72
C ASN A 191 -1.55 21.06 4.86
N LEU A 192 -0.29 21.08 5.30
CA LEU A 192 0.43 19.86 5.73
C LEU A 192 0.10 19.48 7.18
N GLY A 193 -0.27 20.49 7.99
CA GLY A 193 -0.46 20.38 9.43
C GLY A 193 -1.86 20.79 9.87
N HIS A 194 -2.91 20.28 9.23
CA HIS A 194 -4.28 20.71 9.51
C HIS A 194 -4.96 19.84 10.59
N GLY A 195 -4.39 19.75 11.80
CA GLY A 195 -4.94 18.94 12.90
C GLY A 195 -4.57 17.46 12.85
N ASN A 196 -5.19 16.66 13.71
CA ASN A 196 -4.90 15.22 13.82
C ASN A 196 -5.78 14.41 12.86
N PHE A 197 -5.16 13.58 12.01
CA PHE A 197 -5.87 12.75 11.02
C PHE A 197 -6.80 13.56 10.10
N THR A 198 -6.38 14.78 9.78
CA THR A 198 -7.07 15.70 8.88
C THR A 198 -5.95 16.29 8.04
N TYR A 199 -5.86 15.86 6.77
CA TYR A 199 -4.77 16.03 5.80
C TYR A 199 -3.60 17.01 6.15
N PHE A 200 -2.38 16.76 5.72
CA PHE A 200 -1.98 15.87 4.65
C PHE A 200 -1.05 14.78 5.17
N SER A 201 -1.15 13.57 4.59
CA SER A 201 -0.34 12.40 4.93
C SER A 201 1.15 12.73 5.02
N ALA A 202 1.73 12.54 6.21
CA ALA A 202 3.14 12.76 6.44
C ALA A 202 4.03 11.81 5.62
N VAL A 203 3.61 10.55 5.48
CA VAL A 203 4.35 9.56 4.67
C VAL A 203 4.33 9.98 3.20
N CYS A 204 3.17 10.43 2.70
CA CYS A 204 3.04 10.88 1.32
C CYS A 204 3.89 12.13 1.06
N TRP A 205 3.76 13.14 1.92
CA TRP A 205 4.56 14.37 1.85
C TRP A 205 6.06 14.09 1.82
N LEU A 206 6.56 13.31 2.78
CA LEU A 206 7.98 13.01 2.90
C LEU A 206 8.50 12.19 1.72
N LEU A 207 7.72 11.23 1.21
CA LEU A 207 8.05 10.48 0.00
C LEU A 207 8.26 11.43 -1.18
N GLY A 208 7.27 12.29 -1.46
CA GLY A 208 7.34 13.24 -2.56
C GLY A 208 8.46 14.26 -2.40
N ARG A 209 8.67 14.77 -1.18
CA ARG A 209 9.77 15.70 -0.87
C ARG A 209 11.13 15.07 -1.16
N TYR A 210 11.39 13.85 -0.66
CA TYR A 210 12.67 13.18 -0.90
C TYR A 210 12.88 12.80 -2.37
N LEU A 211 11.81 12.37 -3.06
CA LEU A 211 11.88 12.11 -4.50
C LEU A 211 12.18 13.41 -5.26
N TYR A 212 11.55 14.53 -4.92
CA TYR A 212 11.84 15.83 -5.53
C TYR A 212 13.29 16.27 -5.32
N GLU A 213 13.87 16.03 -4.14
CA GLU A 213 15.29 16.31 -3.87
C GLU A 213 16.25 15.51 -4.75
N ALA A 214 15.87 14.30 -5.15
CA ALA A 214 16.64 13.46 -6.05
C ALA A 214 16.40 13.79 -7.53
N LEU A 215 15.13 14.00 -7.91
CA LEU A 215 14.67 14.07 -9.29
C LEU A 215 14.63 15.48 -9.87
N ARG A 216 14.39 16.50 -9.03
CA ARG A 216 14.39 17.93 -9.37
C ARG A 216 13.36 18.36 -10.42
N TYR A 217 12.19 17.73 -10.43
CA TYR A 217 11.04 18.12 -11.26
C TYR A 217 9.71 17.95 -10.51
N PRO A 218 8.60 18.54 -11.00
CA PRO A 218 7.33 18.58 -10.26
C PRO A 218 6.81 17.18 -9.88
N LEU A 219 6.27 17.05 -8.67
CA LEU A 219 5.58 15.84 -8.22
C LEU A 219 4.16 16.15 -7.76
N GLY A 220 3.21 15.28 -8.12
CA GLY A 220 1.84 15.32 -7.61
C GLY A 220 1.63 14.23 -6.57
N LEU A 221 1.10 14.58 -5.41
CA LEU A 221 0.83 13.67 -4.31
C LEU A 221 -0.67 13.64 -4.02
N VAL A 222 -1.27 12.46 -4.19
CA VAL A 222 -2.71 12.24 -4.00
C VAL A 222 -2.91 11.34 -2.78
N GLU A 223 -3.54 11.86 -1.73
CA GLU A 223 -3.90 11.09 -0.54
C GLU A 223 -5.32 10.53 -0.68
N ALA A 224 -5.46 9.23 -0.42
CA ALA A 224 -6.72 8.53 -0.25
C ALA A 224 -6.58 7.49 0.87
N ALA A 225 -6.71 7.92 2.13
CA ALA A 225 -6.48 7.08 3.30
C ALA A 225 -7.56 7.23 4.37
N TRP A 226 -7.85 6.16 5.13
CA TRP A 226 -8.83 6.18 6.21
C TRP A 226 -8.45 5.23 7.35
N GLY A 227 -8.30 5.76 8.57
CA GLY A 227 -8.00 4.97 9.77
C GLY A 227 -8.97 3.82 10.09
N GLY A 228 -8.41 2.72 10.61
CA GLY A 228 -9.19 1.58 11.15
C GLY A 228 -9.75 0.63 10.09
N THR A 229 -9.28 0.70 8.86
CA THR A 229 -9.82 -0.06 7.72
C THR A 229 -9.00 -1.31 7.43
N PRO A 230 -9.63 -2.47 7.26
CA PRO A 230 -8.97 -3.67 6.75
C PRO A 230 -8.83 -3.61 5.22
N ILE A 231 -7.97 -4.45 4.64
CA ILE A 231 -7.69 -4.48 3.20
C ILE A 231 -8.93 -4.78 2.35
N GLU A 232 -9.91 -5.47 2.94
CA GLU A 232 -11.20 -5.79 2.34
C GLU A 232 -11.95 -4.54 1.89
N ALA A 233 -11.92 -3.46 2.68
CA ALA A 233 -12.60 -2.22 2.32
C ALA A 233 -12.01 -1.56 1.06
N TRP A 234 -10.71 -1.74 0.83
CA TRP A 234 -9.92 -1.14 -0.26
C TRP A 234 -9.81 -2.03 -1.51
N SER A 235 -10.27 -3.26 -1.42
CA SER A 235 -10.18 -4.25 -2.50
C SER A 235 -11.47 -4.27 -3.30
N SER A 236 -11.36 -4.41 -4.63
CA SER A 236 -12.55 -4.62 -5.45
C SER A 236 -13.21 -5.97 -5.14
N PRO A 237 -14.50 -6.13 -5.47
CA PRO A 237 -15.18 -7.41 -5.34
C PRO A 237 -14.47 -8.56 -6.08
N ARG A 238 -13.77 -8.25 -7.18
CA ARG A 238 -13.03 -9.24 -7.98
C ARG A 238 -11.81 -9.76 -7.22
N ALA A 239 -10.99 -8.86 -6.68
CA ALA A 239 -9.80 -9.22 -5.91
C ALA A 239 -10.15 -10.06 -4.67
N LEU A 240 -11.23 -9.71 -3.97
CA LEU A 240 -11.67 -10.44 -2.78
C LEU A 240 -12.19 -11.83 -3.07
N ARG A 241 -13.01 -11.98 -4.12
CA ARG A 241 -13.51 -13.30 -4.54
C ARG A 241 -12.38 -14.24 -4.96
N ALA A 242 -11.32 -13.73 -5.58
CA ALA A 242 -10.14 -14.51 -5.93
C ALA A 242 -9.44 -15.14 -4.71
N CYS A 243 -9.64 -14.58 -3.52
CA CYS A 243 -9.10 -15.06 -2.25
C CYS A 243 -10.16 -15.69 -1.34
N GLY A 244 -11.38 -15.94 -1.83
CA GLY A 244 -12.44 -16.57 -1.05
C GLY A 244 -13.04 -15.70 0.06
N ILE A 245 -12.86 -14.38 0.02
CA ILE A 245 -13.44 -13.46 1.01
C ILE A 245 -14.92 -13.21 0.67
N SER A 246 -15.79 -13.35 1.68
CA SER A 246 -17.23 -13.07 1.54
C SER A 246 -17.51 -11.56 1.49
N LEU A 247 -18.29 -11.13 0.51
CA LEU A 247 -18.69 -9.73 0.34
C LEU A 247 -19.93 -9.34 1.18
N GLN A 248 -20.60 -10.32 1.78
CA GLN A 248 -21.84 -10.10 2.54
C GLN A 248 -21.59 -9.63 3.98
N GLN A 249 -20.33 -9.59 4.41
CA GLN A 249 -19.96 -9.21 5.76
C GLN A 249 -20.16 -7.69 5.95
N GLN A 250 -21.26 -7.31 6.59
CA GLN A 250 -21.47 -5.93 7.02
C GLN A 250 -20.67 -5.68 8.29
N LEU A 251 -19.66 -4.82 8.20
CA LEU A 251 -18.82 -4.42 9.32
C LEU A 251 -19.13 -2.97 9.72
N SER A 252 -18.83 -2.62 10.97
CA SER A 252 -19.03 -1.25 11.45
C SER A 252 -18.00 -0.29 10.84
N GLY A 253 -18.40 0.97 10.67
CA GLY A 253 -17.52 2.00 10.09
C GLY A 253 -17.18 1.73 8.63
N PRO A 254 -16.01 2.19 8.15
CA PRO A 254 -15.57 2.03 6.76
C PRO A 254 -14.90 0.67 6.49
N GLN A 255 -15.36 -0.41 7.15
CA GLN A 255 -14.68 -1.71 7.11
C GLN A 255 -15.36 -2.73 6.18
N THR A 256 -16.62 -2.50 5.79
CA THR A 256 -17.35 -3.39 4.88
C THR A 256 -16.55 -3.60 3.59
N PRO A 257 -16.47 -4.82 3.05
CA PRO A 257 -15.77 -5.11 1.81
C PRO A 257 -16.11 -4.14 0.67
N SER A 258 -15.07 -3.69 -0.03
CA SER A 258 -15.10 -2.84 -1.23
C SER A 258 -15.66 -1.43 -1.08
N VAL A 259 -16.13 -1.00 0.10
CA VAL A 259 -16.79 0.31 0.22
C VAL A 259 -15.87 1.52 -0.02
N LEU A 260 -14.57 1.36 0.24
CA LEU A 260 -13.56 2.40 0.01
C LEU A 260 -12.91 2.27 -1.36
N TRP A 261 -12.76 1.04 -1.88
CA TRP A 261 -12.47 0.83 -3.29
C TRP A 261 -13.46 1.63 -4.15
N ASN A 262 -14.75 1.43 -3.90
CA ASN A 262 -15.84 2.04 -4.64
C ASN A 262 -15.85 3.58 -4.61
N ALA A 263 -15.54 4.18 -3.47
CA ALA A 263 -15.75 5.61 -3.25
C ALA A 263 -14.46 6.46 -3.23
N MET A 264 -13.30 5.85 -3.00
CA MET A 264 -12.04 6.58 -2.83
C MET A 264 -10.96 6.16 -3.84
N ILE A 265 -11.06 4.99 -4.47
CA ILE A 265 -10.06 4.49 -5.43
C ILE A 265 -10.62 4.41 -6.85
N HIS A 266 -11.79 3.82 -7.03
CA HIS A 266 -12.45 3.68 -8.34
C HIS A 266 -12.62 5.03 -9.06
N PRO A 267 -13.02 6.14 -8.39
CA PRO A 267 -13.07 7.46 -9.00
C PRO A 267 -11.74 7.96 -9.59
N LEU A 268 -10.61 7.47 -9.06
CA LEU A 268 -9.28 7.92 -9.44
C LEU A 268 -8.69 7.11 -10.60
N LEU A 269 -9.36 6.06 -11.10
CA LEU A 269 -8.77 5.13 -12.08
C LEU A 269 -8.40 5.77 -13.42
N ASN A 270 -9.02 6.90 -13.77
CA ASN A 270 -8.66 7.67 -14.95
C ASN A 270 -7.39 8.51 -14.76
N MET A 271 -6.86 8.64 -13.55
CA MET A 271 -5.61 9.34 -13.31
C MET A 271 -4.43 8.51 -13.82
N THR A 272 -3.58 9.11 -14.65
CA THR A 272 -2.29 8.48 -15.01
C THR A 272 -1.33 8.57 -13.81
N LEU A 273 -0.79 7.44 -13.37
CA LEU A 273 0.08 7.36 -12.19
C LEU A 273 1.50 6.89 -12.51
N ARG A 274 2.47 7.37 -11.74
CA ARG A 274 3.84 6.82 -11.70
C ARG A 274 3.98 5.70 -10.69
N GLY A 275 3.24 5.74 -9.58
CA GLY A 275 3.34 4.73 -8.54
C GLY A 275 2.35 4.91 -7.41
N VAL A 276 2.31 3.89 -6.56
CA VAL A 276 1.49 3.84 -5.35
C VAL A 276 2.37 3.67 -4.12
N ALA A 277 2.03 4.37 -3.03
CA ALA A 277 2.55 4.15 -1.69
C ALA A 277 1.42 3.66 -0.78
N TRP A 278 1.61 2.53 -0.12
CA TRP A 278 0.59 1.85 0.68
C TRP A 278 1.04 1.63 2.12
N TYR A 279 0.24 2.05 3.10
CA TYR A 279 0.50 1.74 4.52
C TYR A 279 -0.78 1.28 5.20
N GLN A 280 -0.94 -0.04 5.22
CA GLN A 280 -2.07 -0.71 5.85
C GLN A 280 -1.70 -2.12 6.30
N GLY A 281 -2.43 -2.59 7.30
CA GLY A 281 -2.43 -3.98 7.72
C GLY A 281 -2.88 -4.16 9.16
N GLU A 282 -2.79 -3.12 10.00
CA GLU A 282 -3.00 -3.24 11.44
C GLU A 282 -4.43 -3.69 11.79
N ALA A 283 -5.44 -3.36 10.98
CA ALA A 283 -6.78 -3.92 11.16
C ALA A 283 -6.84 -5.43 10.84
N ASN A 284 -6.05 -5.89 9.86
CA ASN A 284 -5.98 -7.29 9.47
C ASN A 284 -5.16 -8.15 10.43
N THR A 285 -4.50 -7.59 11.46
CA THR A 285 -3.91 -8.43 12.52
C THR A 285 -4.98 -9.10 13.40
N PHE A 286 -6.25 -8.68 13.27
CA PHE A 286 -7.40 -9.23 14.01
C PHE A 286 -8.53 -9.71 13.08
N LEU A 287 -8.39 -9.53 11.76
CA LEU A 287 -9.38 -9.89 10.76
C LEU A 287 -8.69 -10.50 9.55
N HIS A 288 -8.97 -11.78 9.29
CA HIS A 288 -8.45 -12.51 8.14
C HIS A 288 -6.92 -12.43 7.97
N THR A 289 -6.17 -12.48 9.08
CA THR A 289 -4.71 -12.30 9.12
C THR A 289 -4.00 -13.18 8.09
N ASP A 290 -4.35 -14.47 8.04
CA ASP A 290 -3.68 -15.42 7.15
C ASP A 290 -4.08 -15.26 5.68
N GLN A 291 -5.31 -14.82 5.41
CA GLN A 291 -5.74 -14.52 4.04
C GLN A 291 -5.02 -13.29 3.45
N TYR A 292 -4.33 -12.48 4.27
CA TYR A 292 -3.57 -11.33 3.79
C TYR A 292 -2.49 -11.71 2.76
N ASN A 293 -1.96 -12.95 2.83
CA ASN A 293 -0.99 -13.47 1.85
C ASN A 293 -1.59 -13.65 0.44
N CYS A 294 -2.92 -13.61 0.33
CA CYS A 294 -3.66 -13.66 -0.91
C CYS A 294 -4.24 -12.28 -1.23
N THR A 295 -4.95 -11.66 -0.28
CA THR A 295 -5.73 -10.44 -0.54
C THR A 295 -4.82 -9.27 -0.90
N PHE A 296 -3.61 -9.15 -0.32
CA PHE A 296 -2.71 -8.06 -0.66
C PHE A 296 -2.09 -8.17 -2.06
N PRO A 297 -1.51 -9.32 -2.46
CA PRO A 297 -1.12 -9.52 -3.86
C PRO A 297 -2.29 -9.35 -4.84
N ALA A 298 -3.49 -9.82 -4.49
CA ALA A 298 -4.68 -9.68 -5.32
C ALA A 298 -5.12 -8.21 -5.48
N LEU A 299 -5.09 -7.42 -4.40
CA LEU A 299 -5.35 -5.98 -4.44
C LEU A 299 -4.37 -5.29 -5.40
N ILE A 300 -3.07 -5.54 -5.26
CA ILE A 300 -2.04 -4.92 -6.11
C ILE A 300 -2.28 -5.27 -7.58
N ALA A 301 -2.56 -6.55 -7.89
CA ALA A 301 -2.80 -7.00 -9.25
C ALA A 301 -4.06 -6.38 -9.86
N ASP A 302 -5.16 -6.30 -9.10
CA ASP A 302 -6.42 -5.71 -9.58
C ASP A 302 -6.29 -4.19 -9.72
N TRP A 303 -5.64 -3.49 -8.79
CA TRP A 303 -5.39 -2.04 -8.91
C TRP A 303 -4.55 -1.73 -10.14
N ARG A 304 -3.48 -2.50 -10.40
CA ARG A 304 -2.68 -2.36 -11.63
C ARG A 304 -3.52 -2.46 -12.89
N GLN A 305 -4.37 -3.49 -12.97
CA GLN A 305 -5.26 -3.68 -14.12
C GLN A 305 -6.27 -2.55 -14.24
N ALA A 306 -6.87 -2.14 -13.12
CA ALA A 306 -7.91 -1.12 -13.10
C ALA A 306 -7.36 0.27 -13.45
N PHE A 307 -6.22 0.68 -12.89
CA PHE A 307 -5.57 1.96 -13.24
C PHE A 307 -5.06 1.93 -14.68
N HIS A 308 -4.48 0.82 -15.14
CA HIS A 308 -4.09 0.69 -16.55
C HIS A 308 -5.30 0.84 -17.48
N ALA A 309 -6.41 0.17 -17.18
CA ALA A 309 -7.62 0.24 -17.99
C ALA A 309 -8.30 1.62 -17.94
N GLY A 310 -8.50 2.18 -16.74
CA GLY A 310 -9.15 3.49 -16.55
C GLY A 310 -8.36 4.64 -17.18
N SER A 311 -7.03 4.60 -17.08
CA SER A 311 -6.15 5.56 -17.74
C SER A 311 -5.93 5.25 -19.23
N VAL A 312 -6.75 4.40 -19.88
CA VAL A 312 -6.65 4.09 -21.31
C VAL A 312 -5.24 3.61 -21.71
N GLY A 313 -4.66 2.78 -20.85
CA GLY A 313 -3.33 2.20 -21.01
C GLY A 313 -2.16 3.12 -20.65
N GLN A 314 -2.41 4.35 -20.17
CA GLN A 314 -1.34 5.31 -19.88
C GLN A 314 -0.59 5.02 -18.57
N THR A 315 -1.28 4.54 -17.54
CA THR A 315 -0.63 3.99 -16.35
C THR A 315 -0.01 2.66 -16.72
N GLU A 316 1.29 2.48 -16.45
CA GLU A 316 2.01 1.24 -16.72
C GLU A 316 1.32 0.02 -16.09
N LEU A 317 1.17 -1.06 -16.85
CA LEU A 317 0.50 -2.28 -16.37
C LEU A 317 1.22 -2.87 -15.15
N LEU A 318 2.55 -2.78 -15.12
CA LEU A 318 3.35 -3.11 -13.95
C LEU A 318 3.62 -1.86 -13.10
N LEU A 319 2.56 -1.14 -12.72
CA LEU A 319 2.62 0.04 -11.87
C LEU A 319 3.48 -0.23 -10.61
N PRO A 320 4.54 0.56 -10.37
CA PRO A 320 5.33 0.46 -9.15
C PRO A 320 4.47 0.59 -7.91
N PHE A 321 4.61 -0.36 -6.99
CA PHE A 321 3.79 -0.43 -5.77
C PHE A 321 4.69 -0.55 -4.54
N GLY A 322 4.85 0.55 -3.82
CA GLY A 322 5.59 0.62 -2.57
C GLY A 322 4.67 0.39 -1.39
N PHE A 323 5.12 -0.36 -0.39
CA PHE A 323 4.37 -0.48 0.86
C PHE A 323 5.25 -0.42 2.10
N VAL A 324 4.62 -0.11 3.24
CA VAL A 324 5.29 -0.10 4.53
C VAL A 324 4.98 -1.39 5.26
N GLN A 325 6.02 -2.15 5.61
CA GLN A 325 5.89 -3.27 6.52
C GLN A 325 5.40 -2.74 7.87
N LEU A 326 4.45 -3.42 8.51
CA LEU A 326 3.95 -2.96 9.79
C LEU A 326 5.08 -2.73 10.81
N SER A 327 4.98 -1.61 11.52
CA SER A 327 5.80 -1.33 12.71
C SER A 327 5.32 -2.19 13.87
N THR A 328 5.47 -1.75 15.12
CA THR A 328 5.10 -2.48 16.33
C THR A 328 3.74 -2.04 16.87
N TYR A 329 3.21 -2.79 17.85
CA TYR A 329 2.03 -2.37 18.61
C TYR A 329 2.26 -2.48 20.13
N ARG A 330 2.42 -3.67 20.70
CA ARG A 330 2.60 -3.89 22.14
C ARG A 330 3.88 -4.65 22.44
N GLN A 331 4.56 -4.27 23.52
CA GLN A 331 5.74 -4.98 24.03
C GLN A 331 5.38 -6.23 24.85
N GLN A 332 4.14 -6.32 25.37
CA GLN A 332 3.68 -7.41 26.22
C GLN A 332 2.54 -8.19 25.53
N GLY A 333 2.73 -9.50 25.35
CA GLY A 333 1.69 -10.44 24.91
C GLY A 333 2.21 -11.47 23.91
N PRO A 334 1.77 -12.74 23.98
CA PRO A 334 1.99 -13.72 22.92
C PRO A 334 0.89 -13.52 21.86
N ALA A 335 1.05 -12.51 21.02
CA ALA A 335 0.36 -12.42 19.74
C ALA A 335 1.43 -12.32 18.66
N ASP A 336 1.56 -13.37 17.84
CA ASP A 336 2.41 -13.34 16.66
C ASP A 336 1.68 -12.68 15.47
N SER A 337 0.50 -12.09 15.68
CA SER A 337 -0.35 -11.56 14.62
C SER A 337 0.32 -10.46 13.79
N PHE A 338 1.07 -9.55 14.43
CA PHE A 338 1.88 -8.56 13.71
C PHE A 338 3.01 -9.22 12.92
N ALA A 339 3.70 -10.21 13.50
CA ALA A 339 4.77 -10.93 12.80
C ALA A 339 4.23 -11.73 11.59
N ARG A 340 3.12 -12.45 11.77
CA ARG A 340 2.39 -13.14 10.70
C ARG A 340 1.96 -12.16 9.62
N LEU A 341 1.37 -11.02 9.97
CA LEU A 341 0.97 -10.05 8.96
C LEU A 341 2.16 -9.45 8.22
N ARG A 342 3.28 -9.11 8.90
CA ARG A 342 4.52 -8.66 8.24
C ARG A 342 5.04 -9.69 7.23
N TRP A 343 4.89 -10.99 7.54
CA TRP A 343 5.21 -12.08 6.62
C TRP A 343 4.24 -12.12 5.44
N HIS A 344 2.93 -12.07 5.70
CA HIS A 344 1.88 -12.06 4.68
C HIS A 344 1.94 -10.84 3.75
N GLN A 345 2.40 -9.68 4.23
CA GLN A 345 2.66 -8.48 3.40
C GLN A 345 3.64 -8.74 2.24
N THR A 346 4.46 -9.79 2.34
CA THR A 346 5.42 -10.19 1.30
C THR A 346 4.97 -11.43 0.50
N ALA A 347 3.69 -11.81 0.61
CA ALA A 347 3.16 -13.04 0.03
C ALA A 347 3.86 -14.31 0.54
N ASP A 348 4.28 -14.29 1.80
CA ASP A 348 4.98 -15.38 2.52
C ASP A 348 6.40 -15.67 1.97
N LEU A 349 7.11 -14.63 1.53
CA LEU A 349 8.46 -14.76 0.94
C LEU A 349 9.52 -13.92 1.66
N GLY A 350 9.14 -13.07 2.62
CA GLY A 350 10.02 -12.23 3.43
C GLY A 350 10.65 -11.02 2.73
N VAL A 351 10.61 -10.98 1.39
CA VAL A 351 11.19 -9.92 0.56
C VAL A 351 10.31 -9.57 -0.62
N VAL A 352 10.48 -8.34 -1.12
CA VAL A 352 9.88 -7.85 -2.37
C VAL A 352 10.88 -6.95 -3.12
N PRO A 353 10.91 -6.95 -4.47
CA PRO A 353 10.00 -7.68 -5.35
C PRO A 353 10.26 -9.19 -5.30
N ASN A 354 9.21 -9.97 -5.58
CA ASN A 354 9.28 -11.42 -5.66
C ASN A 354 8.35 -11.94 -6.77
N ALA A 355 8.33 -13.26 -7.00
CA ALA A 355 7.57 -13.87 -8.10
C ALA A 355 6.05 -13.61 -8.04
N ARG A 356 5.48 -13.43 -6.84
CA ARG A 356 4.05 -13.12 -6.64
C ARG A 356 3.74 -11.63 -6.67
N MET A 357 4.75 -10.80 -6.40
CA MET A 357 4.63 -9.35 -6.27
C MET A 357 5.74 -8.64 -7.07
N PRO A 358 5.79 -8.80 -8.42
CA PRO A 358 6.78 -8.10 -9.25
C PRO A 358 6.56 -6.59 -9.20
N GLY A 359 7.61 -5.79 -9.41
CA GLY A 359 7.52 -4.33 -9.43
C GLY A 359 7.09 -3.70 -8.09
N THR A 360 7.25 -4.42 -6.98
CA THR A 360 6.95 -3.91 -5.62
C THR A 360 8.22 -3.64 -4.83
N PHE A 361 8.13 -2.76 -3.83
CA PHE A 361 9.20 -2.47 -2.89
C PHE A 361 8.62 -2.23 -1.50
N MET A 362 9.43 -2.44 -0.45
CA MET A 362 8.97 -2.40 0.93
C MET A 362 9.88 -1.54 1.80
N ALA A 363 9.28 -0.63 2.56
CA ALA A 363 9.93 -0.01 3.70
C ALA A 363 9.74 -0.90 4.93
N VAL A 364 10.80 -1.57 5.38
CA VAL A 364 10.80 -2.24 6.69
C VAL A 364 10.59 -1.18 7.77
N ALA A 365 9.66 -1.37 8.69
CA ALA A 365 9.40 -0.40 9.77
C ALA A 365 9.32 -1.04 11.16
N MET A 366 9.56 -2.34 11.30
CA MET A 366 9.45 -3.04 12.59
C MET A 366 10.45 -2.58 13.67
N ASP A 367 11.51 -1.87 13.28
CA ASP A 367 12.47 -1.22 14.19
C ASP A 367 12.09 0.22 14.55
N LEU A 368 10.96 0.73 14.08
CA LEU A 368 10.53 2.12 14.29
C LEU A 368 9.41 2.23 15.33
N GLY A 369 9.33 1.29 16.28
CA GLY A 369 8.32 1.31 17.34
C GLY A 369 8.42 2.53 18.24
N ASP A 370 7.27 3.07 18.67
CA ASP A 370 7.18 4.23 19.58
C ASP A 370 6.13 3.96 20.67
N GLU A 371 6.58 3.42 21.80
CA GLU A 371 5.68 3.03 22.90
C GLU A 371 4.99 4.25 23.51
N ARG A 372 5.62 5.43 23.40
CA ARG A 372 5.16 6.68 23.99
C ARG A 372 4.46 7.58 22.98
N SER A 373 4.07 7.04 21.82
CA SER A 373 3.31 7.80 20.84
C SER A 373 2.00 8.30 21.47
N PRO A 374 1.72 9.61 21.44
CA PRO A 374 0.46 10.16 21.97
C PRO A 374 -0.76 9.76 21.14
N TYR A 375 -0.53 9.15 19.97
CA TYR A 375 -1.58 8.65 19.08
C TYR A 375 -1.83 7.15 19.28
N GLY A 376 -1.12 6.50 20.22
CA GLY A 376 -1.13 5.07 20.46
C GLY A 376 0.15 4.42 19.93
N SER A 377 0.64 3.38 20.62
CA SER A 377 1.92 2.72 20.29
C SER A 377 1.95 2.05 18.91
N VAL A 378 0.79 1.82 18.30
CA VAL A 378 0.62 1.35 16.92
C VAL A 378 0.92 2.44 15.88
N HIS A 379 1.00 3.70 16.29
CA HIS A 379 1.21 4.88 15.44
C HIS A 379 2.60 5.48 15.67
N PRO A 380 3.66 4.89 15.09
CA PRO A 380 5.02 5.40 15.25
C PRO A 380 5.17 6.79 14.63
N ARG A 381 5.84 7.69 15.35
CA ARG A 381 6.05 9.08 14.93
C ARG A 381 7.25 9.27 13.98
N ASP A 382 8.13 8.28 13.83
CA ASP A 382 9.26 8.34 12.89
C ASP A 382 8.80 7.99 11.46
N LYS A 383 8.13 8.95 10.82
CA LYS A 383 7.74 8.83 9.41
C LYS A 383 8.88 9.18 8.46
N GLN A 384 9.94 9.83 8.98
CA GLN A 384 11.16 10.18 8.23
C GLN A 384 11.85 8.92 7.73
N ASN A 385 12.10 7.93 8.60
CA ASN A 385 12.73 6.68 8.19
C ASN A 385 11.80 5.82 7.33
N VAL A 386 10.49 5.82 7.59
CA VAL A 386 9.51 5.15 6.73
C VAL A 386 9.59 5.69 5.30
N ALA A 387 9.44 7.01 5.13
CA ALA A 387 9.46 7.64 3.81
C ALA A 387 10.84 7.59 3.14
N HIS A 388 11.93 7.68 3.92
CA HIS A 388 13.28 7.52 3.40
C HIS A 388 13.50 6.11 2.83
N ARG A 389 12.99 5.07 3.50
CA ARG A 389 13.08 3.69 3.00
C ARG A 389 12.19 3.48 1.78
N LEU A 390 10.99 4.09 1.76
CA LEU A 390 10.11 4.05 0.58
C LEU A 390 10.75 4.73 -0.64
N GLN A 391 11.35 5.91 -0.49
CA GLN A 391 11.94 6.60 -1.65
C GLN A 391 13.15 5.85 -2.22
N LEU A 392 13.95 5.15 -1.38
CA LEU A 392 15.03 4.29 -1.89
C LEU A 392 14.44 3.19 -2.79
N GLY A 393 13.35 2.56 -2.35
CA GLY A 393 12.64 1.55 -3.13
C GLY A 393 12.03 2.12 -4.42
N ALA A 394 11.42 3.31 -4.35
CA ALA A 394 10.90 4.00 -5.53
C ALA A 394 12.01 4.30 -6.54
N ARG A 395 13.15 4.85 -6.12
CA ARG A 395 14.31 5.12 -6.99
C ARG A 395 14.83 3.85 -7.66
N ALA A 396 14.99 2.77 -6.90
CA ALA A 396 15.48 1.51 -7.44
C ALA A 396 14.48 0.82 -8.38
N VAL A 397 13.19 0.79 -8.02
CA VAL A 397 12.16 -0.01 -8.71
C VAL A 397 11.34 0.80 -9.71
N ALA A 398 10.86 1.99 -9.34
CA ALA A 398 10.04 2.85 -10.21
C ALA A 398 10.89 3.68 -11.19
N TYR A 399 12.10 4.07 -10.80
CA TYR A 399 13.01 4.86 -11.63
C TYR A 399 14.22 4.08 -12.16
N GLY A 400 14.37 2.81 -11.76
CA GLY A 400 15.37 1.90 -12.32
C GLY A 400 16.82 2.19 -11.90
N GLU A 401 17.04 3.01 -10.87
CA GLU A 401 18.38 3.36 -10.39
C GLU A 401 19.13 2.14 -9.82
N LYS A 402 20.17 1.68 -10.50
CA LYS A 402 20.84 0.40 -10.18
C LYS A 402 21.71 0.40 -8.93
N ASN A 403 22.18 1.57 -8.49
CA ASN A 403 23.12 1.70 -7.37
C ASN A 403 22.43 2.06 -6.04
N VAL A 404 21.10 2.14 -6.03
CA VAL A 404 20.33 2.46 -4.83
C VAL A 404 20.03 1.17 -4.06
N ILE A 405 20.65 1.02 -2.89
CA ILE A 405 20.34 -0.07 -1.96
C ILE A 405 19.12 0.32 -1.16
N PHE A 406 18.05 -0.47 -1.28
CA PHE A 406 16.76 -0.19 -0.64
C PHE A 406 16.25 -1.32 0.26
N GLN A 407 16.94 -2.46 0.29
CA GLN A 407 16.60 -3.60 1.13
C GLN A 407 17.67 -3.83 2.19
N GLY A 408 17.25 -4.19 3.40
CA GLY A 408 18.16 -4.72 4.40
C GLY A 408 18.66 -6.13 4.06
N PRO A 409 19.57 -6.69 4.87
CA PRO A 409 20.17 -7.99 4.60
C PRO A 409 19.12 -9.10 4.74
N TYR A 410 19.06 -10.00 3.74
CA TYR A 410 18.19 -11.17 3.74
C TYR A 410 19.04 -12.45 3.57
N PRO A 411 18.70 -13.56 4.25
CA PRO A 411 19.47 -14.79 4.16
C PRO A 411 19.44 -15.37 2.74
N THR A 412 20.59 -15.88 2.31
CA THR A 412 20.77 -16.59 1.03
C THR A 412 20.97 -18.08 1.21
N ARG A 413 21.46 -18.49 2.39
CA ARG A 413 21.71 -19.88 2.74
C ARG A 413 21.67 -20.03 4.25
N ALA A 414 21.10 -21.11 4.75
CA ALA A 414 21.29 -21.55 6.12
C ALA A 414 21.72 -23.03 6.13
N VAL A 415 22.70 -23.36 6.96
CA VAL A 415 23.31 -24.70 7.05
C VAL A 415 23.32 -25.15 8.50
N LEU A 416 22.69 -26.31 8.74
CA LEU A 416 22.63 -26.96 10.04
C LEU A 416 23.88 -27.82 10.28
N GLU A 417 24.67 -27.50 11.30
CA GLU A 417 25.80 -28.31 11.76
C GLU A 417 25.40 -29.12 12.99
N VAL A 418 24.66 -30.21 12.77
CA VAL A 418 24.06 -31.06 13.82
C VAL A 418 25.08 -31.51 14.87
N THR A 419 26.27 -31.94 14.45
CA THR A 419 27.30 -32.46 15.35
C THR A 419 27.86 -31.41 16.32
N ARG A 420 27.80 -30.14 15.94
CA ARG A 420 28.26 -29.01 16.77
C ARG A 420 27.11 -28.28 17.46
N GLY A 421 25.86 -28.62 17.14
CA GLY A 421 24.68 -27.90 17.65
C GLY A 421 24.61 -26.45 17.17
N LEU A 422 25.10 -26.17 15.96
CA LEU A 422 25.16 -24.83 15.39
C LEU A 422 24.32 -24.71 14.12
N LEU A 423 23.84 -23.49 13.85
CA LEU A 423 23.15 -23.13 12.60
C LEU A 423 23.83 -21.90 12.00
N ASN A 424 24.35 -22.04 10.79
CA ASN A 424 25.11 -21.00 10.09
C ASN A 424 24.27 -20.36 8.97
N ILE A 425 24.01 -19.07 9.07
CA ILE A 425 23.21 -18.29 8.13
C ILE A 425 24.13 -17.37 7.34
N THR A 426 24.05 -17.40 6.01
CA THR A 426 24.84 -16.58 5.09
C THR A 426 23.98 -15.54 4.39
N TYR A 427 24.50 -14.33 4.26
CA TYR A 427 23.84 -13.18 3.65
C TYR A 427 24.61 -12.68 2.43
N SER A 428 23.92 -12.10 1.45
CA SER A 428 24.55 -11.47 0.29
C SER A 428 25.18 -10.12 0.62
N GLN A 429 24.59 -9.41 1.58
CA GLN A 429 25.02 -8.08 2.04
C GLN A 429 25.92 -8.19 3.27
N GLU A 430 26.74 -7.15 3.46
CA GLU A 430 27.50 -6.99 4.71
C GLU A 430 26.56 -6.68 5.88
N LEU A 431 26.86 -7.31 7.01
CA LEU A 431 26.08 -7.21 8.24
C LEU A 431 26.70 -6.16 9.17
N VAL A 432 25.84 -5.28 9.66
CA VAL A 432 26.10 -4.40 10.80
C VAL A 432 25.32 -4.94 11.98
N TRP A 433 26.07 -5.45 12.96
CA TRP A 433 25.53 -5.96 14.20
C TRP A 433 25.36 -4.82 15.21
N ARG A 434 24.12 -4.43 15.50
CA ARG A 434 23.87 -3.32 16.44
C ARG A 434 23.80 -3.76 17.89
N ARG A 435 23.28 -4.96 18.18
CA ARG A 435 23.08 -5.43 19.56
C ARG A 435 23.02 -6.95 19.63
N ARG A 436 23.46 -7.48 20.78
CA ARG A 436 23.18 -8.87 21.18
C ARG A 436 21.76 -8.99 21.73
N ASP A 437 20.90 -9.69 21.00
CA ASP A 437 19.58 -10.12 21.44
C ASP A 437 19.47 -11.64 21.33
N MET A 438 19.07 -12.30 22.43
CA MET A 438 18.94 -13.74 22.50
C MET A 438 17.57 -14.25 22.01
N ARG A 439 16.61 -13.36 21.74
CA ARG A 439 15.24 -13.69 21.36
C ARG A 439 14.92 -13.36 19.90
N ALA A 440 15.84 -12.73 19.18
CA ALA A 440 15.61 -12.32 17.80
C ALA A 440 15.52 -13.49 16.81
N PHE A 441 16.11 -14.63 17.13
CA PHE A 441 16.02 -15.85 16.34
C PHE A 441 15.38 -16.95 17.15
N GLU A 442 14.53 -17.74 16.49
CA GLU A 442 13.88 -18.91 17.07
C GLU A 442 13.95 -20.07 16.10
N VAL A 443 14.18 -21.27 16.63
CA VAL A 443 14.13 -22.52 15.87
C VAL A 443 12.90 -23.33 16.27
N CYS A 444 12.25 -23.90 15.28
CA CYS A 444 11.15 -24.83 15.48
C CYS A 444 11.74 -26.22 15.72
N CYS A 445 11.57 -26.74 16.93
CA CYS A 445 12.06 -28.06 17.32
C CYS A 445 10.90 -29.04 17.47
N SER A 446 10.99 -30.19 16.80
CA SER A 446 9.99 -31.25 16.93
C SER A 446 9.97 -31.76 18.39
N SER A 447 8.83 -31.66 19.08
CA SER A 447 8.65 -32.17 20.44
C SER A 447 7.29 -32.88 20.53
N PRO A 448 7.24 -34.23 20.45
CA PRO A 448 5.98 -34.98 20.55
C PRO A 448 5.21 -34.58 21.83
N PRO A 449 3.89 -34.31 21.78
CA PRO A 449 2.95 -34.49 20.67
C PRO A 449 2.78 -33.26 19.76
N SER A 450 3.50 -32.15 20.00
CA SER A 450 3.43 -30.94 19.16
C SER A 450 4.34 -31.09 17.94
N PRO A 451 3.87 -30.70 16.73
CA PRO A 451 4.75 -30.67 15.56
C PRO A 451 5.90 -29.67 15.75
N CYS A 452 5.73 -28.63 16.58
CA CYS A 452 6.72 -27.57 16.73
C CYS A 452 6.62 -26.83 18.08
N GLY A 453 7.74 -26.69 18.78
CA GLY A 453 7.94 -25.66 19.81
C GLY A 453 8.99 -24.67 19.35
N TRP A 454 8.64 -23.39 19.28
CA TRP A 454 9.60 -22.32 18.98
C TRP A 454 10.50 -22.08 20.19
N LEU A 455 11.80 -22.31 20.03
CA LEU A 455 12.81 -22.12 21.06
C LEU A 455 13.78 -21.01 20.63
N PRO A 456 14.21 -20.12 21.54
CA PRO A 456 15.24 -19.13 21.22
C PRO A 456 16.52 -19.80 20.68
N ALA A 457 17.11 -19.21 19.65
CA ALA A 457 18.36 -19.63 19.04
C ALA A 457 19.41 -18.51 19.20
N PRO A 458 20.16 -18.47 20.33
CA PRO A 458 21.03 -17.35 20.62
C PRO A 458 22.16 -17.22 19.61
N VAL A 459 22.51 -15.97 19.27
CA VAL A 459 23.65 -15.70 18.39
C VAL A 459 24.97 -15.93 19.13
N VAL A 460 25.83 -16.74 18.52
CA VAL A 460 27.17 -17.12 19.00
C VAL A 460 28.24 -16.26 18.36
N ALA A 461 28.16 -16.05 17.05
CA ALA A 461 29.12 -15.27 16.29
C ALA A 461 28.45 -14.53 15.13
N VAL A 462 29.02 -13.38 14.79
CA VAL A 462 28.59 -12.55 13.66
C VAL A 462 29.85 -12.11 12.93
N GLU A 463 29.96 -12.57 11.69
CA GLU A 463 31.00 -12.20 10.74
C GLU A 463 30.42 -11.22 9.71
N SER A 464 31.25 -10.74 8.77
CA SER A 464 30.83 -9.74 7.77
C SER A 464 29.58 -10.14 6.99
N ARG A 465 29.37 -11.43 6.72
CA ARG A 465 28.21 -11.95 5.95
C ARG A 465 27.61 -13.22 6.55
N ARG A 466 27.95 -13.55 7.80
CA ARG A 466 27.52 -14.80 8.44
C ARG A 466 27.03 -14.55 9.85
N VAL A 467 25.94 -15.22 10.22
CA VAL A 467 25.45 -15.31 11.59
C VAL A 467 25.48 -16.77 12.00
N THR A 468 26.09 -17.07 13.15
CA THR A 468 26.11 -18.41 13.74
C THR A 468 25.22 -18.43 14.97
N LEU A 469 24.24 -19.33 14.99
CA LEU A 469 23.32 -19.54 16.09
C LEU A 469 23.64 -20.83 16.84
N ALA A 470 23.41 -20.83 18.16
CA ALA A 470 23.40 -22.04 18.97
C ALA A 470 21.99 -22.64 18.98
N LEU A 471 21.91 -23.97 18.84
CA LEU A 471 20.65 -24.73 18.93
C LEU A 471 20.35 -25.13 20.38
N ALA A 472 20.48 -24.17 21.31
CA ALA A 472 20.37 -24.44 22.74
C ALA A 472 18.99 -25.03 23.08
N GLY A 473 18.97 -26.31 23.49
CA GLY A 473 17.75 -27.00 23.93
C GLY A 473 16.97 -27.74 22.84
N CYS A 474 17.41 -27.71 21.58
CA CYS A 474 16.79 -28.50 20.52
C CYS A 474 17.33 -29.94 20.51
N GLY A 475 16.66 -30.86 21.22
CA GLY A 475 17.04 -32.28 21.25
C GLY A 475 16.48 -33.12 20.09
N GLY A 476 15.61 -32.54 19.25
CA GLY A 476 14.91 -33.19 18.13
C GLY A 476 15.33 -32.65 16.76
N LEU A 477 14.48 -32.87 15.75
CA LEU A 477 14.69 -32.32 14.40
C LEU A 477 14.37 -30.83 14.38
N VAL A 478 15.28 -30.02 13.83
CA VAL A 478 15.01 -28.61 13.52
C VAL A 478 14.16 -28.56 12.25
N LEU A 479 12.95 -28.04 12.34
CA LEU A 479 11.99 -28.01 11.23
C LEU A 479 11.91 -26.64 10.54
N ALA A 480 12.28 -25.57 11.24
CA ALA A 480 12.27 -24.23 10.69
C ALA A 480 13.13 -23.28 11.54
N LEU A 481 13.51 -22.15 10.95
CA LEU A 481 14.16 -21.01 11.58
C LEU A 481 13.35 -19.76 11.28
N ARG A 482 13.14 -18.90 12.28
CA ARG A 482 12.56 -17.57 12.07
C ARG A 482 13.36 -16.47 12.74
N TYR A 483 13.23 -15.26 12.21
CA TYR A 483 13.85 -14.03 12.72
C TYR A 483 12.81 -12.93 12.91
N ALA A 484 12.95 -12.17 14.00
CA ALA A 484 12.13 -11.01 14.35
C ALA A 484 10.61 -11.31 14.41
N TRP A 485 10.24 -12.49 14.92
CA TRP A 485 8.88 -13.01 14.91
C TRP A 485 8.02 -12.61 16.12
N ALA A 486 8.24 -11.42 16.65
CA ALA A 486 7.47 -10.83 17.73
C ALA A 486 6.73 -9.58 17.25
N GLU A 487 5.65 -9.22 17.95
CA GLU A 487 4.93 -7.96 17.73
C GLU A 487 5.87 -6.75 17.90
N TRP A 488 6.76 -6.82 18.89
CA TRP A 488 7.82 -5.85 19.15
C TRP A 488 9.18 -6.54 19.15
N PRO A 489 9.81 -6.74 17.97
CA PRO A 489 10.99 -7.59 17.85
C PRO A 489 12.28 -6.94 18.33
N CYS A 490 12.32 -5.60 18.45
CA CYS A 490 13.50 -4.87 18.89
C CYS A 490 13.13 -3.46 19.36
N ASP A 491 14.03 -2.83 20.12
CA ASP A 491 13.92 -1.42 20.49
C ASP A 491 14.13 -0.51 19.26
N TYR A 492 13.72 0.76 19.38
CA TYR A 492 13.85 1.76 18.33
C TYR A 492 15.25 1.77 17.69
N GLN A 493 15.29 1.54 16.38
CA GLN A 493 16.48 1.44 15.52
C GLN A 493 17.58 0.49 16.03
N SER A 494 17.19 -0.51 16.82
CA SER A 494 18.11 -1.37 17.57
C SER A 494 17.85 -2.86 17.32
N CYS A 495 17.31 -3.20 16.14
CA CYS A 495 17.23 -4.58 15.67
C CYS A 495 18.62 -5.22 15.51
N VAL A 496 18.65 -6.53 15.46
CA VAL A 496 19.90 -7.29 15.50
C VAL A 496 20.71 -7.13 14.20
N LEU A 497 20.04 -7.20 13.06
CA LEU A 497 20.68 -7.20 11.74
C LEU A 497 20.33 -5.94 10.94
N TYR A 498 21.36 -5.22 10.55
CA TYR A 498 21.32 -4.12 9.58
C TYR A 498 22.36 -4.35 8.48
N ASN A 499 22.25 -3.62 7.37
CA ASN A 499 23.37 -3.48 6.43
C ASN A 499 24.18 -2.20 6.73
N SER A 500 25.25 -1.98 5.97
CA SER A 500 26.11 -0.79 6.06
C SER A 500 25.42 0.54 5.75
N TRP A 501 24.24 0.50 5.12
CA TRP A 501 23.40 1.67 4.83
C TRP A 501 22.36 1.95 5.93
N GLY A 502 22.39 1.19 7.02
CA GLY A 502 21.45 1.37 8.12
C GLY A 502 20.03 0.86 7.84
N LEU A 503 19.85 -0.02 6.85
CA LEU A 503 18.58 -0.68 6.57
C LEU A 503 18.45 -1.99 7.38
N PRO A 504 17.37 -2.19 8.15
CA PRO A 504 17.16 -3.40 8.95
C PRO A 504 16.80 -4.60 8.07
N ALA A 505 17.25 -5.79 8.47
CA ALA A 505 16.77 -7.05 7.89
C ALA A 505 15.26 -7.17 8.15
N PRO A 506 14.42 -7.54 7.15
CA PRO A 506 13.02 -7.88 7.39
C PRO A 506 12.90 -9.20 8.18
N PRO A 507 11.73 -9.49 8.79
CA PRO A 507 11.46 -10.79 9.37
C PRO A 507 11.50 -11.87 8.27
N PHE A 508 11.96 -13.07 8.65
CA PHE A 508 11.98 -14.20 7.75
C PHE A 508 11.63 -15.50 8.46
N LEU A 509 11.10 -16.44 7.70
CA LEU A 509 10.85 -17.82 8.08
C LEU A 509 11.49 -18.70 6.99
N LEU A 510 12.32 -19.65 7.40
CA LEU A 510 12.97 -20.60 6.51
C LEU A 510 12.64 -22.02 6.98
N ASP A 511 12.09 -22.83 6.09
CA ASP A 511 11.73 -24.22 6.37
C ASP A 511 12.93 -25.15 6.18
N ALA A 512 13.02 -26.17 7.02
CA ALA A 512 13.94 -27.28 6.87
C ALA A 512 13.50 -28.19 5.71
N LEU A 513 14.25 -28.17 4.60
CA LEU A 513 14.12 -29.19 3.57
C LEU A 513 15.21 -30.24 3.75
N ASP A 514 14.82 -31.50 3.88
CA ASP A 514 15.77 -32.62 3.80
C ASP A 514 16.49 -32.53 2.44
N ALA A 515 17.81 -32.51 2.44
CA ALA A 515 18.64 -32.42 1.23
C ALA A 515 18.48 -33.60 0.23
N GLY A 516 17.51 -34.48 0.45
CA GLY A 516 17.14 -35.59 -0.43
C GLY A 516 16.16 -35.22 -1.56
N GLU A 517 15.51 -34.06 -1.54
CA GLU A 517 14.49 -33.67 -2.53
C GLU A 517 15.00 -32.72 -3.64
N THR A 518 16.32 -32.59 -3.84
CA THR A 518 16.84 -31.96 -5.06
C THR A 518 17.10 -33.04 -6.13
N PRO A 519 16.42 -33.02 -7.29
CA PRO A 519 16.75 -33.93 -8.38
C PRO A 519 18.16 -33.62 -8.89
N GLY A 520 19.11 -34.54 -8.67
CA GLY A 520 20.39 -34.57 -9.40
C GLY A 520 21.67 -34.20 -8.64
N ARG A 521 21.72 -34.22 -7.29
CA ARG A 521 23.01 -34.12 -6.56
C ARG A 521 23.21 -35.28 -5.58
N SER A 522 24.27 -36.06 -5.80
CA SER A 522 24.75 -37.10 -4.89
C SER A 522 25.38 -36.50 -3.61
N GLN A 523 25.08 -37.10 -2.46
CA GLN A 523 25.59 -36.71 -1.14
C GLN A 523 27.11 -36.87 -1.00
N PRO A 524 27.84 -35.90 -0.41
CA PRO A 524 29.13 -36.17 0.21
C PRO A 524 28.93 -36.78 1.62
N ALA A 525 29.74 -37.78 1.94
CA ALA A 525 29.73 -38.41 3.26
C ALA A 525 30.32 -37.46 4.32
N GLY A 526 29.48 -36.96 5.23
CA GLY A 526 29.89 -36.20 6.41
C GLY A 526 28.98 -35.02 6.73
N GLY A 527 27.98 -35.25 7.59
CA GLY A 527 27.05 -34.22 8.08
C GLY A 527 25.81 -34.05 7.20
N ARG A 528 24.62 -34.13 7.79
CA ARG A 528 23.37 -33.75 7.12
C ARG A 528 23.40 -32.23 6.90
N GLU A 529 23.89 -31.79 5.74
CA GLU A 529 23.63 -30.42 5.28
C GLU A 529 22.15 -30.31 4.95
N MET A 530 21.44 -29.41 5.62
CA MET A 530 20.05 -29.10 5.35
C MET A 530 19.99 -27.67 4.83
N LEU A 531 19.44 -27.48 3.64
CA LEU A 531 19.27 -26.16 3.03
C LEU A 531 17.93 -25.61 3.47
N LEU A 532 17.93 -24.49 4.17
CA LEU A 532 16.69 -23.75 4.39
C LEU A 532 16.43 -22.86 3.17
N LEU A 533 15.27 -23.03 2.52
CA LEU A 533 14.84 -22.21 1.38
C LEU A 533 13.66 -21.32 1.78
N PRO A 534 13.48 -20.15 1.13
CA PRO A 534 12.26 -19.37 1.26
C PRO A 534 11.06 -20.19 0.73
N GLY A 535 10.04 -20.38 1.56
CA GLY A 535 8.84 -21.16 1.24
C GLY A 535 8.20 -21.67 2.51
N SER A 536 6.88 -21.84 2.52
CA SER A 536 6.10 -22.12 3.72
C SER A 536 5.18 -23.35 3.56
N TRP A 537 5.61 -24.49 4.09
CA TRP A 537 4.68 -25.52 4.52
C TRP A 537 3.97 -25.10 5.81
N PHE A 538 4.67 -24.37 6.69
CA PHE A 538 4.16 -23.95 8.00
C PHE A 538 3.15 -22.79 8.01
N SER A 539 3.01 -22.00 6.92
CA SER A 539 2.00 -20.93 6.85
C SER A 539 0.62 -21.41 6.37
N ARG A 540 0.47 -22.68 5.99
CA ARG A 540 -0.79 -23.25 5.48
C ARG A 540 -1.73 -23.81 6.56
N GLY A 541 -1.47 -23.53 7.84
CA GLY A 541 -2.37 -23.85 8.94
C GLY A 541 -1.70 -24.64 10.06
N ILE A 542 -1.48 -23.95 11.18
CA ILE A 542 -1.82 -24.45 12.52
C ILE A 542 -2.95 -23.57 13.02
#